data_AF-A0A2Z7CQS6-F1
#
_entry.id   AF-A0A2Z7CQS6-F1
#
_cell.length_a   1.000
_cell.length_b   1.000
_cell.length_c   1.000
_cell.angle_alpha   90.00
_cell.angle_beta   90.00
_cell.angle_gamma   90.00
#
_symmetry.space_group_name_H-M   'P 1'
#
loop_
_entity.id
_entity.type
_entity.pdbx_description
1 polymer ?
#
loop_
_entity_poly.entity_id
_entity_poly.type
_entity_poly.pdbx_seq_one_letter_code
_entity_poly.pdbx_strand_id
1 'polypeptide(L)' 'MSSIKNPLPAILDSNKFTGMNYQDWLRNLNIILALEKLLYTLEKSPPKEAPADVSPKTVNIRFK' A
#
# COMPACT_ATOMS: atom_id res chain seq x y z
N MET A 1 1.21 28.06 -24.79
CA MET A 1 0.75 26.87 -24.04
C MET A 1 0.64 27.26 -22.57
N SER A 2 -0.51 27.03 -21.93
CA SER A 2 -0.68 27.33 -20.51
C SER A 2 0.16 26.34 -19.69
N SER A 3 1.14 26.85 -18.95
CA SER A 3 1.85 26.04 -17.97
C SER A 3 0.86 25.69 -16.87
N ILE A 4 0.44 24.42 -16.79
CA ILE A 4 -0.38 23.94 -15.68
C ILE A 4 0.47 24.11 -14.42
N LYS A 5 0.16 25.15 -13.64
CA LYS A 5 0.79 25.34 -12.34
C LYS A 5 0.35 24.18 -11.46
N ASN A 6 1.30 23.56 -10.76
CA ASN A 6 1.02 22.49 -9.82
C ASN A 6 -0.13 22.95 -8.87
N PRO A 7 -1.23 22.20 -8.74
CA PRO A 7 -2.35 22.61 -7.90
C PRO A 7 -2.06 22.45 -6.40
N LEU A 8 -1.02 21.69 -6.02
CA LEU A 8 -0.73 21.39 -4.62
C LEU A 8 -0.50 22.64 -3.77
N PRO A 9 0.36 23.62 -4.16
CA PRO A 9 0.54 24.85 -3.38
C PRO A 9 -0.78 25.61 -3.18
N ALA A 10 -1.60 25.73 -4.22
CA ALA A 10 -2.88 26.44 -4.15
C ALA A 10 -3.86 25.77 -3.17
N ILE A 11 -3.89 24.43 -3.11
CA ILE A 11 -4.73 23.67 -2.18
C ILE A 11 -4.23 23.85 -0.74
N LEU A 12 -2.92 23.79 -0.52
CA LEU A 12 -2.33 23.96 0.81
C LEU A 12 -2.59 25.37 1.35
N ASP A 13 -2.40 26.39 0.53
CA ASP A 13 -2.65 27.80 0.87
C ASP A 13 -4.13 28.04 1.18
N SER A 14 -5.04 27.54 0.33
CA SER A 14 -6.49 27.71 0.51
C SER A 14 -7.01 27.09 1.80
N ASN A 15 -6.41 25.99 2.26
CA ASN A 15 -6.78 25.30 3.49
C ASN A 15 -5.96 25.75 4.71
N LYS A 16 -5.10 26.77 4.55
CA LYS A 16 -4.19 27.25 5.60
C LYS A 16 -3.36 26.13 6.23
N PHE A 17 -2.96 25.14 5.43
CA PHE A 17 -2.04 24.10 5.87
C PHE A 17 -0.63 24.67 5.89
N THR A 18 -0.38 25.48 6.91
CA THR A 18 0.91 26.11 7.18
C THR A 18 1.37 25.69 8.58
N GLY A 19 2.68 25.54 8.76
CA GLY A 19 3.27 25.17 10.05
C GLY A 19 2.67 23.89 10.65
N MET A 20 2.17 24.00 11.87
CA MET A 20 1.66 22.86 12.66
C MET A 20 0.43 22.20 12.04
N ASN A 21 -0.46 22.99 11.43
CA ASN A 21 -1.69 22.49 10.79
C ASN A 21 -1.37 21.58 9.58
N TYR A 22 -0.28 21.85 8.85
CA TYR A 22 0.19 20.97 7.78
C TYR A 22 0.68 19.62 8.33
N GLN A 23 1.44 19.65 9.42
CA GLN A 23 1.97 18.43 10.04
C GLN A 23 0.85 17.54 10.58
N ASP A 24 -0.14 18.14 11.24
CA ASP A 24 -1.31 17.41 11.75
C ASP A 24 -2.15 16.83 10.60
N TRP A 25 -2.38 17.60 9.54
CA TRP A 25 -3.06 17.12 8.34
C TRP A 25 -2.31 15.95 7.69
N LEU A 26 -1.00 16.07 7.51
CA LEU A 26 -0.18 15.02 6.92
C LEU A 26 -0.20 13.75 7.78
N ARG A 27 -0.16 13.88 9.11
CA ARG A 27 -0.29 12.76 10.03
C ARG A 27 -1.67 12.09 9.91
N ASN A 28 -2.74 12.87 9.84
CA ASN A 28 -4.10 12.35 9.68
C ASN A 28 -4.27 11.63 8.35
N LEU A 29 -3.73 12.18 7.26
CA LEU A 29 -3.75 11.55 5.94
C LEU A 29 -3.02 10.19 5.96
N ASN A 30 -1.83 10.14 6.56
CA ASN A 30 -1.07 8.89 6.68
C ASN A 30 -1.82 7.82 7.50
N ILE A 31 -2.54 8.21 8.55
CA ILE A 31 -3.37 7.29 9.34
C ILE A 31 -4.50 6.72 8.49
N ILE A 32 -5.24 7.56 7.75
CA ILE A 32 -6.33 7.10 6.89
C ILE A 32 -5.82 6.13 5.83
N LEU A 33 -4.73 6.48 5.13
CA LEU A 33 -4.14 5.61 4.10
C LEU A 33 -3.65 4.27 4.66
N ALA A 34 -3.08 4.28 5.87
CA ALA A 34 -2.67 3.05 6.55
C ALA A 34 -3.89 2.18 6.91
N LEU A 35 -4.97 2.78 7.40
CA LEU A 35 -6.21 2.08 7.71
C LEU A 35 -6.87 1.49 6.46
N GLU A 36 -6.93 2.24 5.35
CA GLU A 36 -7.46 1.73 4.08
C GLU A 36 -6.66 0.55 3.56
N LYS A 37 -5.32 0.61 3.64
CA LYS A 37 -4.45 -0.50 3.25
C LYS A 37 -4.67 -1.74 4.12
N LEU A 38 -4.83 -1.56 5.43
CA LEU A 38 -5.15 -2.65 6.34
C LEU A 38 -6.52 -3.24 6.04
N LEU A 39 -7.54 -2.40 5.86
CA LEU A 39 -8.90 -2.82 5.51
C LEU A 39 -8.92 -3.62 4.20
N TYR A 40 -8.27 -3.11 3.16
CA TYR A 40 -8.12 -3.83 1.89
C TYR A 40 -7.49 -5.20 2.08
N THR A 41 -6.49 -5.33 2.96
CA THR A 41 -5.82 -6.60 3.24
C THR A 41 -6.74 -7.57 3.98
N LEU A 42 -7.59 -7.07 4.88
CA LEU A 42 -8.56 -7.89 5.63
C LEU A 42 -9.76 -8.31 4.78
N GLU A 43 -10.26 -7.43 3.92
CA GLU A 43 -11.44 -7.68 3.07
C GLU A 43 -11.10 -8.49 1.82
N LYS A 44 -9.87 -8.39 1.32
CA LYS A 44 -9.42 -9.23 0.21
C LYS A 44 -9.31 -10.66 0.67
N SER A 45 -9.95 -11.56 -0.08
CA SER A 45 -9.77 -13.00 0.09
C SER A 45 -8.27 -13.33 0.06
N PRO A 46 -7.80 -14.31 0.86
CA PRO A 46 -6.42 -14.76 0.81
C PRO A 46 -5.97 -15.02 -0.63
N PRO A 47 -4.70 -14.74 -0.99
CA PRO A 47 -4.17 -15.16 -2.27
C PRO A 47 -4.49 -16.65 -2.47
N LYS A 48 -4.96 -17.01 -3.67
CA LYS A 48 -5.26 -18.40 -3.99
C LYS A 48 -3.99 -19.22 -3.72
N GLU A 49 -4.08 -20.20 -2.82
CA GLU A 49 -2.95 -21.04 -2.46
C GLU A 49 -2.33 -21.62 -3.75
N ALA A 50 -1.01 -21.55 -3.85
CA ALA A 50 -0.31 -22.23 -4.91
C ALA A 50 -0.68 -23.73 -4.84
N PRO A 51 -0.91 -24.40 -5.98
CA PRO A 51 -1.21 -25.82 -5.96
C PRO A 51 -0.09 -26.52 -5.18
N ALA A 52 -0.48 -27.29 -4.16
CA ALA A 52 0.47 -28.09 -3.40
C ALA A 52 1.30 -28.90 -4.39
N ASP A 53 2.62 -28.79 -4.31
CA ASP A 53 3.55 -29.63 -5.09
C ASP A 53 3.45 -31.05 -4.53
N VAL A 54 2.42 -31.78 -4.97
CA VAL A 54 2.21 -33.20 -4.67
C VAL A 54 2.94 -34.01 -5.72
N SER A 55 4.27 -33.87 -5.76
CA SER A 55 5.13 -34.88 -6.38
C SER A 55 5.99 -35.50 -5.30
N PRO A 56 5.68 -36.73 -4.81
CA PRO A 56 6.63 -37.46 -3.99
C PRO A 56 7.85 -37.75 -4.86
N LYS A 57 8.94 -36.99 -4.65
CA LYS A 57 10.24 -37.32 -5.20
C LYS A 57 10.65 -38.65 -4.57
N THR A 58 10.40 -39.75 -5.28
CA THR A 58 10.96 -41.05 -4.98
C THR A 58 12.47 -40.94 -5.17
N VAL A 59 13.19 -40.64 -4.08
CA VAL A 59 14.65 -40.66 -4.08
C VAL A 59 15.06 -42.13 -4.13
N ASN A 60 15.26 -42.65 -5.34
CA ASN A 60 15.94 -43.93 -5.54
C ASN A 60 17.42 -43.76 -5.19
N ILE A 61 17.77 -43.97 -3.93
CA ILE A 61 19.16 -44.11 -3.50
C ILE A 61 19.63 -45.49 -3.95
N ARG A 62 20.29 -45.53 -5.12
CA ARG A 62 21.00 -46.72 -5.58
C ARG A 62 22.39 -46.71 -4.95
N PHE A 63 22.60 -47.58 -3.96
CA PHE A 63 23.94 -47.86 -3.45
C PHE A 63 24.76 -48.53 -4.56
N LYS A 64 25.92 -47.93 -4.88
CA LYS A 64 26.98 -48.56 -5.67
C LYS A 64 28.08 -48.99 -4.72
#